data_AF-A0A3B9E7S0-F1
#
_entry.id   AF-A0A3B9E7S0-F1
#
_cell.length_a   1.000
_cell.length_b   1.000
_cell.length_c   1.000
_cell.angle_alpha   90.00
_cell.angle_beta   90.00
_cell.angle_gamma   90.00
#
_symmetry.space_group_name_H-M   'P 1'
#
loop_
_entity.id
_entity.type
_entity.pdbx_description
1 polymer ?
#
loop_
_entity_poly.entity_id
_entity_poly.type
_entity_poly.pdbx_seq_one_letter_code
_entity_poly.pdbx_strand_id
1 'polypeptide(L)'
;MAKAPLNYTPVETNDTLQLSGERIGDRIFLKIEEISGEKVFRCMQCGSCSAGCPMHDRMDIAPNQIWKLLQMGEYEKVKNSESIWACLSCFTCGVRCPKGIDLAKVMEAVRQLLVRKRLDRVDGNKIPKEILEEVPQIALISCLRKQSG
;
A
#
# COMPACT_ATOMS: atom_id res chain seq x y z
N MET A 1 12.92 4.19 44.75
CA MET A 1 12.01 4.27 43.58
C MET A 1 12.69 3.54 42.43
N ALA A 2 12.01 2.56 41.83
CA ALA A 2 12.60 1.56 40.93
C ALA A 2 13.05 2.18 39.59
N LYS A 3 14.26 1.83 39.11
CA LYS A 3 14.73 2.15 37.77
C LYS A 3 13.90 1.37 36.75
N ALA A 4 13.34 2.06 35.76
CA ALA A 4 12.65 1.43 34.64
C ALA A 4 13.62 0.49 33.89
N PRO A 5 13.20 -0.73 33.51
CA PRO A 5 14.11 -1.81 33.08
C PRO A 5 14.60 -1.73 31.62
N LEU A 6 14.39 -0.61 30.92
CA LEU A 6 14.89 -0.39 29.57
C LEU A 6 15.42 1.05 29.51
N ASN A 7 16.46 1.31 28.71
CA ASN A 7 17.04 2.64 28.44
C ASN A 7 16.02 3.57 27.76
N TYR A 8 14.93 3.85 28.46
CA TYR A 8 13.84 4.71 28.07
C TYR A 8 13.97 5.99 28.87
N THR A 9 14.33 7.07 28.18
CA THR A 9 14.15 8.43 28.69
C THR A 9 12.70 8.83 28.42
N PRO A 10 11.90 9.11 29.45
CA PRO A 10 10.58 9.71 29.26
C PRO A 10 10.73 10.99 28.46
N VAL A 11 9.97 11.08 27.38
CA VAL A 11 9.85 12.31 26.60
C VAL A 11 9.15 13.35 27.49
N GLU A 12 9.76 14.53 27.68
CA GLU A 12 9.23 15.55 28.58
C GLU A 12 7.83 16.02 28.12
N THR A 13 6.97 16.36 29.08
CA THR A 13 5.52 16.57 28.92
C THR A 13 5.09 17.68 27.95
N ASN A 14 6.03 18.39 27.31
CA ASN A 14 5.76 19.39 26.26
C ASN A 14 5.88 18.84 24.83
N ASP A 15 6.41 17.63 24.64
CA ASP A 15 6.36 16.92 23.36
C ASP A 15 5.00 16.20 23.22
N THR A 16 3.94 17.01 23.20
CA THR A 16 2.60 16.51 22.91
C THR A 16 2.67 15.90 21.51
N LEU A 17 2.55 14.57 21.41
CA LEU A 17 2.49 13.87 20.14
C LEU A 17 1.24 14.38 19.41
N GLN A 18 1.42 15.40 18.57
CA GLN A 18 0.33 16.02 17.82
C GLN A 18 -0.16 15.00 16.80
N LEU A 19 -1.16 14.21 17.21
CA LEU A 19 -1.99 13.44 16.30
C LEU A 19 -2.78 14.47 15.49
N SER A 20 -2.19 14.96 14.39
CA SER A 20 -2.86 15.87 13.48
C SER A 20 -4.06 15.14 12.87
N GLY A 21 -5.23 15.25 13.51
CA GLY A 21 -6.48 14.63 13.07
C GLY A 21 -6.91 15.10 11.67
N GLU A 22 -6.31 16.18 11.17
CA GLU A 22 -6.52 16.72 9.83
C GLU A 22 -6.17 15.73 8.71
N ARG A 23 -5.14 14.88 8.87
CA ARG A 23 -4.70 13.98 7.77
C ARG A 23 -5.61 12.79 7.53
N ILE A 24 -6.46 12.42 8.48
CA ILE A 24 -7.32 11.23 8.39
C ILE A 24 -8.66 11.57 7.72
N GLY A 25 -9.07 12.84 7.74
CA GLY A 25 -10.33 13.33 7.17
C GLY A 25 -10.34 13.49 5.65
N ASP A 26 -9.24 13.15 4.96
CA ASP A 26 -9.13 13.39 3.53
C ASP A 26 -10.14 12.57 2.73
N ARG A 27 -10.75 13.20 1.72
CA ARG A 27 -11.66 12.57 0.73
C ARG A 27 -11.06 11.32 0.07
N ILE A 28 -9.73 11.18 0.09
CA ILE A 28 -9.02 10.03 -0.47
C ILE A 28 -9.27 8.77 0.36
N PHE A 29 -9.28 8.87 1.70
CA PHE A 29 -9.53 7.72 2.57
C PHE A 29 -10.90 7.13 2.34
N LEU A 30 -11.92 7.98 2.26
CA LEU A 30 -13.30 7.55 1.97
C LEU A 30 -13.39 6.83 0.63
N LYS A 31 -12.68 7.31 -0.40
CA LYS A 31 -12.64 6.63 -1.70
C LYS A 31 -11.93 5.28 -1.64
N ILE A 32 -10.85 5.16 -0.86
CA ILE A 32 -10.16 3.88 -0.69
C ILE A 32 -11.08 2.87 -0.02
N GLU A 33 -11.78 3.26 1.05
CA GLU A 33 -12.75 2.39 1.72
C GLU A 33 -13.94 2.03 0.81
N GLU A 34 -14.42 2.98 0.01
CA GLU A 34 -15.50 2.77 -0.95
C GLU A 34 -15.11 1.76 -2.04
N ILE A 35 -13.93 1.92 -2.65
CA ILE A 35 -13.46 1.04 -3.74
C ILE A 35 -13.07 -0.34 -3.19
N SER A 36 -12.41 -0.39 -2.02
CA SER A 36 -11.95 -1.66 -1.45
C SER A 36 -13.03 -2.43 -0.71
N GLY A 37 -14.06 -1.75 -0.20
CA GLY A 37 -15.04 -2.30 0.73
C GLY A 37 -14.48 -2.57 2.14
N GLU A 38 -13.24 -2.14 2.41
CA GLU A 38 -12.54 -2.43 3.67
C GLU A 38 -12.47 -1.19 4.57
N LYS A 39 -12.52 -1.43 5.88
CA LYS A 39 -12.34 -0.37 6.88
C LYS A 39 -10.89 -0.29 7.32
N VAL A 40 -10.21 0.79 6.96
CA VAL A 40 -8.76 0.97 7.18
C VAL A 40 -8.42 0.93 8.68
N PHE A 41 -9.32 1.40 9.55
CA PHE A 41 -9.09 1.39 11.00
C PHE A 41 -9.28 0.02 11.68
N ARG A 42 -9.75 -1.02 10.96
CA ARG A 42 -9.89 -2.38 11.54
C ARG A 42 -8.58 -3.14 11.70
N CYS A 43 -7.51 -2.73 11.00
CA CYS A 43 -6.22 -3.42 11.07
C CYS A 43 -5.54 -3.17 12.42
N MET A 44 -5.14 -4.28 13.06
CA MET A 44 -4.42 -4.30 14.34
C MET A 44 -2.89 -4.36 14.19
N GLN A 45 -2.36 -4.18 12.99
CA GLN A 45 -0.91 -4.17 12.71
C GLN A 45 -0.14 -5.44 13.16
N CYS A 46 -0.74 -6.62 13.02
CA CYS A 46 -0.10 -7.90 13.39
C CYS A 46 1.04 -8.36 12.47
N GLY A 47 1.19 -7.77 11.27
CA GLY A 47 2.26 -8.12 10.33
C GLY A 47 2.09 -9.41 9.53
N SER A 48 1.04 -10.21 9.76
CA SER A 48 0.83 -11.49 9.04
C SER A 48 0.75 -11.34 7.52
N CYS A 49 0.26 -10.20 7.02
CA CYS A 49 0.20 -9.92 5.59
C CYS A 49 1.60 -9.78 4.96
N SER A 50 2.53 -9.13 5.66
CA SER A 50 3.91 -8.95 5.19
C SER A 50 4.68 -10.25 5.23
N ALA A 51 4.58 -10.99 6.35
CA ALA A 51 5.21 -12.31 6.48
C ALA A 51 4.71 -13.33 5.45
N GLY A 52 3.46 -13.20 4.98
CA GLY A 52 2.87 -14.09 3.99
C GLY A 52 3.01 -13.62 2.54
N CYS A 53 3.56 -12.43 2.28
CA CYS A 53 3.60 -11.88 0.93
C CYS A 53 4.75 -12.49 0.12
N PRO A 54 4.48 -13.15 -1.03
CA PRO A 54 5.55 -13.71 -1.86
C PRO A 54 6.39 -12.64 -2.57
N MET A 55 5.91 -11.39 -2.59
CA MET A 55 6.61 -10.25 -3.22
C MET A 55 7.26 -9.33 -2.19
N HIS A 56 7.32 -9.72 -0.92
CA HIS A 56 7.84 -8.85 0.15
C HIS A 56 9.21 -8.26 -0.19
N ASP A 57 10.13 -9.08 -0.71
CA ASP A 57 11.51 -8.65 -1.03
C ASP A 57 11.60 -7.73 -2.25
N ARG A 58 10.52 -7.62 -3.06
CA ARG A 58 10.43 -6.70 -4.20
C ARG A 58 9.58 -5.46 -3.89
N MET A 59 9.14 -5.31 -2.65
CA MET A 59 8.38 -4.16 -2.18
C MET A 59 9.31 -3.22 -1.43
N ASP A 60 9.28 -1.93 -1.78
CA ASP A 60 9.95 -0.85 -1.04
C ASP A 60 9.29 -0.56 0.31
N ILE A 61 7.99 -0.82 0.44
CA ILE A 61 7.21 -0.65 1.67
C ILE A 61 6.42 -1.94 1.94
N ALA A 62 6.61 -2.53 3.11
CA ALA A 62 5.94 -3.78 3.43
C ALA A 62 4.40 -3.64 3.44
N PRO A 63 3.65 -4.70 3.13
CA PRO A 63 2.18 -4.66 3.09
C PRO A 63 1.52 -4.08 4.36
N ASN A 64 1.96 -4.49 5.55
CA ASN A 64 1.44 -3.93 6.81
C ASN A 64 1.78 -2.45 7.00
N GLN A 65 2.97 -2.02 6.55
CA GLN A 65 3.42 -0.63 6.60
C GLN A 65 2.61 0.25 5.65
N ILE A 66 2.28 -0.22 4.43
CA ILE A 66 1.35 0.47 3.53
C ILE A 66 0.03 0.74 4.27
N TRP A 67 -0.54 -0.30 4.90
CA TRP A 67 -1.77 -0.15 5.65
C TRP A 67 -1.63 0.88 6.79
N LYS A 68 -0.50 0.86 7.51
CA LYS A 68 -0.23 1.82 8.59
C LYS A 68 -0.11 3.25 8.07
N LEU A 69 0.55 3.46 6.94
CA LEU A 69 0.67 4.76 6.29
C LEU A 69 -0.72 5.30 5.91
N LEU A 70 -1.60 4.45 5.40
CA LEU A 70 -3.00 4.83 5.17
C LEU A 70 -3.69 5.22 6.48
N GLN A 71 -3.55 4.44 7.56
CA GLN A 71 -4.11 4.82 8.87
C GLN A 71 -3.57 6.16 9.41
N MET A 72 -2.38 6.57 8.99
CA MET A 72 -1.73 7.82 9.42
C MET A 72 -2.02 9.02 8.52
N GLY A 73 -2.83 8.86 7.46
CA GLY A 73 -3.06 9.96 6.53
C GLY A 73 -1.98 10.11 5.45
N GLU A 74 -0.97 9.24 5.42
CA GLU A 74 0.23 9.38 4.60
C GLU A 74 0.04 8.83 3.17
N TYR A 75 -1.07 9.19 2.52
CA TYR A 75 -1.40 8.72 1.16
C TYR A 75 -0.31 9.07 0.15
N GLU A 76 0.33 10.23 0.30
CA GLU A 76 1.40 10.69 -0.58
C GLU A 76 2.63 9.77 -0.58
N LYS A 77 2.93 9.12 0.55
CA LYS A 77 3.99 8.10 0.60
C LYS A 77 3.55 6.81 -0.08
N VAL A 78 2.30 6.41 0.15
CA VAL A 78 1.72 5.19 -0.40
C VAL A 78 1.62 5.27 -1.93
N LYS A 79 1.15 6.39 -2.48
CA LYS A 79 0.98 6.55 -3.93
C LYS A 79 2.29 6.51 -4.72
N ASN A 80 3.38 6.97 -4.11
CA ASN A 80 4.70 7.04 -4.72
C ASN A 80 5.50 5.74 -4.54
N SER A 81 4.97 4.78 -3.79
CA SER A 81 5.63 3.51 -3.50
C SER A 81 5.56 2.55 -4.68
N GLU A 82 6.68 1.85 -4.91
CA GLU A 82 6.74 0.78 -5.91
C GLU A 82 5.85 -0.42 -5.55
N SER A 83 5.58 -0.58 -4.26
CA SER A 83 4.82 -1.70 -3.69
C SER A 83 3.39 -1.81 -4.23
N ILE A 84 2.77 -0.69 -4.61
CA ILE A 84 1.43 -0.67 -5.24
C ILE A 84 1.45 -1.43 -6.57
N TRP A 85 2.54 -1.28 -7.32
CA TRP A 85 2.74 -1.89 -8.63
C TRP A 85 3.35 -3.30 -8.53
N ALA A 86 4.15 -3.57 -7.49
CA ALA A 86 4.70 -4.90 -7.21
C ALA A 86 3.65 -5.90 -6.68
N CYS A 87 2.55 -5.41 -6.11
CA CYS A 87 1.47 -6.25 -5.59
C CYS A 87 0.82 -7.09 -6.69
N LEU A 88 0.90 -8.42 -6.56
CA LEU A 88 0.31 -9.38 -7.51
C LEU A 88 -1.20 -9.59 -7.34
N SER A 89 -1.83 -8.95 -6.35
CA SER A 89 -3.23 -9.16 -6.03
C SER A 89 -3.59 -10.64 -5.87
N CYS A 90 -2.71 -11.41 -5.19
CA CYS A 90 -2.86 -12.86 -4.97
C CYS A 90 -3.73 -13.21 -3.74
N PHE A 91 -4.17 -12.21 -2.97
CA PHE A 91 -5.04 -12.34 -1.80
C PHE A 91 -4.52 -13.15 -0.60
N THR A 92 -3.28 -13.66 -0.63
CA THR A 92 -2.65 -14.36 0.52
C THR A 92 -2.72 -13.54 1.81
N CYS A 93 -2.55 -12.22 1.71
CA CYS A 93 -2.64 -11.31 2.86
C CYS A 93 -4.03 -11.28 3.51
N GLY A 94 -5.12 -11.36 2.72
CA GLY A 94 -6.49 -11.40 3.21
C GLY A 94 -6.81 -12.73 3.90
N VAL A 95 -6.42 -13.84 3.29
CA VAL A 95 -6.66 -15.20 3.82
C VAL A 95 -6.01 -15.40 5.20
N ARG A 96 -4.80 -14.86 5.40
CA ARG A 96 -4.06 -15.02 6.67
C ARG A 96 -4.46 -13.99 7.74
N CYS A 97 -5.32 -13.02 7.41
CA CYS A 97 -5.61 -11.93 8.31
C CYS A 97 -6.53 -12.36 9.46
N PRO A 98 -6.12 -12.27 10.73
CA PRO A 98 -6.95 -12.66 11.87
C PRO A 98 -8.17 -11.74 12.07
N LYS A 99 -8.18 -10.54 11.46
CA LYS A 99 -9.29 -9.59 11.50
C LYS A 99 -10.25 -9.74 10.31
N GLY A 100 -9.94 -10.63 9.36
CA GLY A 100 -10.73 -10.86 8.15
C GLY A 100 -10.83 -9.64 7.23
N ILE A 101 -9.81 -8.77 7.22
CA ILE A 101 -9.72 -7.62 6.30
C ILE A 101 -8.85 -7.98 5.10
N ASP A 102 -9.19 -7.44 3.93
CA ASP A 102 -8.50 -7.74 2.68
C ASP A 102 -7.57 -6.61 2.22
N LEU A 103 -6.28 -6.76 2.52
CA LEU A 103 -5.25 -5.80 2.09
C LEU A 103 -5.05 -5.78 0.56
N ALA A 104 -5.29 -6.89 -0.15
CA ALA A 104 -5.12 -6.88 -1.60
C ALA A 104 -6.13 -5.93 -2.26
N LYS A 105 -7.37 -5.88 -1.76
CA LYS A 105 -8.38 -4.91 -2.22
C LYS A 105 -7.98 -3.47 -1.93
N VAL A 106 -7.37 -3.19 -0.78
CA VAL A 106 -6.88 -1.85 -0.44
C VAL A 106 -5.72 -1.43 -1.34
N MET A 107 -4.76 -2.31 -1.60
CA MET A 107 -3.65 -2.05 -2.54
C MET A 107 -4.19 -1.76 -3.96
N GLU A 108 -5.17 -2.54 -4.40
CA GLU A 108 -5.80 -2.37 -5.71
C GLU A 108 -6.65 -1.09 -5.78
N ALA A 109 -7.35 -0.72 -4.71
CA ALA A 109 -8.07 0.55 -4.63
C ALA A 109 -7.13 1.74 -4.80
N VAL A 110 -5.96 1.73 -4.14
CA VAL A 110 -4.94 2.76 -4.35
C VAL A 110 -4.48 2.77 -5.80
N ARG A 111 -4.15 1.61 -6.39
CA ARG A 111 -3.72 1.53 -7.80
C ARG A 111 -4.77 2.12 -8.75
N GLN A 112 -6.05 1.79 -8.56
CA GLN A 112 -7.15 2.33 -9.36
C GLN A 112 -7.24 3.86 -9.24
N LEU A 113 -6.98 4.44 -8.07
CA LEU A 113 -6.95 5.90 -7.92
C LEU A 113 -5.80 6.55 -8.71
N LEU A 114 -4.67 5.86 -8.90
CA LEU A 114 -3.55 6.35 -9.73
C LEU A 114 -3.88 6.25 -11.22
N VAL A 115 -4.34 5.08 -11.67
CA VAL A 115 -4.71 4.83 -13.07
C VAL A 115 -5.83 5.78 -13.51
N ARG A 116 -6.85 6.02 -12.68
CA ARG A 116 -7.92 7.00 -12.98
C ARG A 116 -7.42 8.43 -13.14
N LYS A 117 -6.24 8.75 -12.60
CA LYS A 117 -5.56 10.04 -12.77
C LYS A 117 -4.53 10.01 -13.92
N ARG A 118 -4.50 8.95 -14.73
CA ARG A 118 -3.50 8.68 -15.77
C ARG A 118 -2.07 8.67 -15.22
N LEU A 119 -1.91 8.20 -13.99
CA LEU A 119 -0.63 7.96 -13.36
C LEU A 119 -0.29 6.47 -13.49
N ASP A 120 0.00 6.06 -14.72
CA ASP A 120 0.44 4.71 -15.03
C ASP A 120 1.94 4.56 -14.74
N ARG A 121 2.36 3.35 -14.37
CA ARG A 121 3.79 3.04 -14.23
C ARG A 121 4.44 2.81 -15.58
N VAL A 122 3.69 2.27 -16.55
CA VAL A 122 4.13 2.07 -17.93
C VAL A 122 3.08 2.66 -18.87
N ASP A 123 3.50 3.53 -19.79
CA ASP A 123 2.63 4.06 -20.83
C ASP A 123 2.67 3.15 -22.06
N GLY A 124 1.56 2.48 -22.35
CA GLY A 124 1.44 1.56 -23.48
C GLY A 124 1.68 2.21 -24.86
N ASN A 125 1.53 3.52 -24.97
CA ASN A 125 1.77 4.25 -26.23
C ASN A 125 3.24 4.61 -26.43
N LYS A 126 4.08 4.46 -25.41
CA LYS A 126 5.50 4.84 -25.43
C LYS A 126 6.43 3.63 -25.28
N ILE A 127 5.96 2.45 -25.70
CA ILE A 127 6.79 1.24 -25.70
C ILE A 127 7.79 1.34 -26.87
N PRO A 128 9.11 1.22 -26.63
CA PRO A 128 10.12 1.22 -27.68
C PRO A 128 9.89 0.09 -28.69
N LYS A 129 10.21 0.33 -29.97
CA LYS A 129 10.02 -0.63 -31.06
C LYS A 129 10.82 -1.91 -30.85
N GLU A 130 11.98 -1.77 -30.23
CA GLU A 130 12.90 -2.85 -29.87
C GLU A 130 12.21 -3.85 -28.93
N ILE A 131 11.50 -3.35 -27.91
CA ILE A 131 10.74 -4.18 -26.98
C ILE A 131 9.60 -4.89 -27.71
N LEU A 132 8.88 -4.18 -28.60
CA LEU A 132 7.74 -4.76 -29.34
C LEU A 132 8.14 -5.92 -30.27
N GLU A 133 9.38 -5.91 -30.77
CA GLU A 133 9.93 -6.97 -31.64
C GLU A 133 10.53 -8.12 -30.83
N GLU A 134 11.07 -7.84 -29.64
CA GLU A 134 11.71 -8.84 -28.77
C GLU A 134 10.72 -9.67 -27.96
N VAL A 135 9.72 -9.03 -27.33
CA VAL A 135 8.83 -9.73 -26.38
C VAL A 135 7.56 -10.26 -27.03
N PRO A 136 7.07 -11.44 -26.62
CA PRO A 136 5.81 -11.96 -27.13
C PRO A 136 4.63 -11.10 -26.65
N GLN A 137 3.54 -11.05 -27.44
CA GLN A 137 2.37 -10.21 -27.12
C GLN A 137 1.77 -10.53 -25.75
N ILE A 138 1.85 -11.79 -25.31
CA ILE A 138 1.38 -12.21 -23.99
C ILE A 138 2.13 -11.50 -22.84
N ALA A 139 3.43 -11.23 -23.00
CA ALA A 139 4.23 -10.51 -22.01
C ALA A 139 3.83 -9.03 -21.93
N LEU A 140 3.59 -8.40 -23.09
CA LEU A 140 3.11 -7.02 -23.18
C LEU A 140 1.75 -6.87 -22.48
N ILE A 141 0.78 -7.71 -22.83
CA ILE A 141 -0.56 -7.68 -22.23
C ILE A 141 -0.48 -7.92 -20.72
N SER A 142 0.33 -8.90 -20.28
CA SER A 142 0.54 -9.18 -18.86
C SER A 142 1.10 -7.97 -18.10
N CYS A 143 2.10 -7.30 -18.67
CA CYS A 143 2.69 -6.08 -18.10
C CYS A 143 1.65 -4.96 -18.02
N LEU A 144 1.03 -4.62 -19.14
CA LEU A 144 0.08 -3.50 -19.25
C LEU A 144 -1.13 -3.68 -18.35
N ARG A 145 -1.63 -4.91 -18.16
CA ARG A 145 -2.77 -5.19 -17.27
C ARG A 145 -2.56 -4.71 -15.84
N LYS A 146 -1.32 -4.74 -15.33
CA LYS A 146 -1.01 -4.27 -13.97
C LYS A 146 -0.43 -2.86 -13.97
N GLN A 147 0.46 -2.55 -14.92
CA GLN A 147 1.28 -1.34 -14.93
C GLN A 147 0.60 -0.13 -15.59
N SER A 148 -0.53 -0.35 -16.26
CA SER A 148 -1.34 0.68 -16.91
C SER A 148 -2.84 0.42 -16.71
N GLY A 149 -3.70 1.35 -17.11
CA GLY A 149 -5.12 1.04 -17.32
C GLY A 149 -5.93 2.14 -17.99
#